data_AF-A0A1H5XSM8-F1
#
_entry.id   AF-A0A1H5XSM8-F1
#
_cell.length_a   1.000
_cell.length_b   1.000
_cell.length_c   1.000
_cell.angle_alpha   90.00
_cell.angle_beta   90.00
_cell.angle_gamma   90.00
#
_symmetry.space_group_name_H-M   'P 1'
#
loop_
_entity.id
_entity.type
_entity.pdbx_description
1 polymer ?
#
loop_
_entity_poly.entity_id
_entity_poly.type
_entity_poly.pdbx_seq_one_letter_code
_entity_poly.pdbx_strand_id
1 'polypeptide(L)'
;MAISRARKLRDKKIREGKLDPAIKRKTWDGVQPTTKSTPTLQEKKRRVAHKHKRNSFPHTEDGSVYYFPPASSSGIVQGRASGL
;
A
#
# COMPACT_ATOMS: atom_id res chain seq x y z
N MET A 1 1.62 43.40 -14.98
CA MET A 1 0.91 42.21 -15.49
C MET A 1 -0.56 42.28 -15.11
N ALA A 2 -1.47 42.17 -16.07
CA ALA A 2 -2.90 42.17 -15.77
C ALA A 2 -3.30 40.86 -15.08
N ILE A 3 -4.03 40.95 -13.98
CA ILE A 3 -4.60 39.78 -13.30
C ILE A 3 -5.71 39.16 -14.17
N SER A 4 -5.78 37.82 -14.20
CA SER A 4 -6.76 37.09 -15.00
C SER A 4 -8.20 37.37 -14.54
N ARG A 5 -9.15 37.29 -15.47
CA ARG A 5 -10.59 37.43 -15.17
C ARG A 5 -11.05 36.48 -14.06
N ALA A 6 -10.55 35.24 -14.08
CA ALA A 6 -10.86 34.24 -13.06
C ALA A 6 -10.36 34.63 -11.66
N ARG A 7 -9.18 35.27 -11.56
CA ARG A 7 -8.67 35.78 -10.27
C ARG A 7 -9.56 36.91 -9.74
N LYS A 8 -9.90 37.88 -10.58
CA LYS A 8 -10.82 38.99 -10.21
C LYS A 8 -12.15 38.49 -9.65
N LEU A 9 -12.73 37.44 -10.25
CA LEU A 9 -13.99 36.85 -9.78
C LEU A 9 -13.86 36.16 -8.41
N ARG A 10 -12.73 35.49 -8.15
CA ARG A 10 -12.45 34.89 -6.84
C ARG A 10 -12.30 35.96 -5.77
N ASP A 11 -11.51 36.98 -6.04
CA ASP A 11 -11.28 38.09 -5.11
C ASP A 11 -12.59 38.83 -4.80
N LYS A 12 -13.49 38.95 -5.78
CA LYS A 12 -14.84 39.48 -5.57
C LYS A 12 -15.66 38.62 -4.59
N LYS A 13 -15.68 37.30 -4.78
CA LYS A 13 -16.41 36.39 -3.90
C LYS A 13 -15.89 36.44 -2.45
N ILE A 14 -14.57 36.50 -2.27
CA ILE A 14 -13.95 36.62 -0.95
C ILE A 14 -14.37 37.94 -0.27
N ARG A 15 -14.35 39.05 -1.01
CA ARG A 15 -14.79 40.36 -0.49
C ARG A 15 -16.25 40.37 -0.05
N GLU A 16 -17.10 39.62 -0.76
CA GLU A 16 -18.52 39.43 -0.41
C GLU A 16 -18.74 38.44 0.75
N GLY A 17 -17.67 37.94 1.39
CA GLY A 17 -17.75 36.97 2.49
C GLY A 17 -18.02 35.53 2.06
N LYS A 18 -17.93 35.22 0.76
CA LYS A 18 -18.11 33.85 0.24
C LYS A 18 -16.82 33.05 0.36
N LEU A 19 -16.98 31.74 0.49
CA LEU A 19 -15.86 30.79 0.63
C LEU A 19 -14.89 30.85 -0.57
N ASP A 20 -13.59 30.88 -0.27
CA ASP A 20 -12.54 30.85 -1.28
C ASP A 20 -12.50 29.48 -1.99
N PRO A 21 -12.68 29.42 -3.32
CA PRO A 21 -12.54 28.19 -4.08
C PRO A 21 -11.17 27.52 -3.96
N ALA A 22 -10.12 28.25 -3.59
CA ALA A 22 -8.79 27.67 -3.38
C ALA A 22 -8.76 26.69 -2.21
N ILE A 23 -9.57 26.88 -1.17
CA ILE A 23 -9.66 25.97 -0.01
C ILE A 23 -10.16 24.59 -0.44
N LYS A 24 -11.08 24.54 -1.40
CA LYS A 24 -11.62 23.29 -1.95
C LYS A 24 -10.69 22.64 -2.97
N ARG A 25 -9.71 23.36 -3.49
CA ARG A 25 -8.73 22.79 -4.42
C ARG A 25 -7.75 21.96 -3.61
N LYS A 26 -7.79 20.64 -3.81
CA LYS A 26 -6.76 19.73 -3.32
C LYS A 26 -5.40 20.16 -3.88
N THR A 27 -4.37 20.04 -3.06
CA THR A 27 -3.00 20.25 -3.53
C THR A 27 -2.48 18.96 -4.14
N TRP A 28 -1.35 19.03 -4.85
CA TRP A 28 -0.67 17.83 -5.33
C TRP A 28 0.16 17.17 -4.24
N ASP A 29 0.14 17.69 -3.00
CA ASP A 29 0.79 17.11 -1.82
C ASP A 29 2.29 16.80 -2.05
N GLY A 30 3.00 17.73 -2.72
CA GLY A 30 4.42 17.59 -3.06
C GLY A 30 4.71 16.76 -4.31
N VAL A 31 3.71 16.17 -4.95
CA VAL A 31 3.85 15.46 -6.21
C VAL A 31 3.90 16.46 -7.37
N GLN A 32 4.94 16.40 -8.19
CA GLN A 32 5.00 17.12 -9.46
C GLN A 32 4.53 16.20 -10.59
N PRO A 33 3.30 16.35 -11.10
CA PRO A 33 2.70 15.40 -12.05
C PRO A 33 3.38 15.37 -13.43
N THR A 34 4.13 16.42 -13.77
CA THR A 34 4.85 16.54 -15.03
C THR A 34 6.24 15.90 -14.99
N THR A 35 6.84 15.72 -13.81
CA THR A 35 8.18 15.14 -13.71
C THR A 35 8.10 13.63 -13.56
N LYS A 36 8.67 12.89 -14.52
CA LYS A 36 8.91 11.45 -14.38
C LYS A 36 10.18 11.28 -13.52
N SER A 37 10.03 10.93 -12.25
CA SER A 37 11.16 10.57 -11.38
C SER A 37 11.41 9.08 -11.42
N THR A 38 12.69 8.68 -11.40
CA THR A 38 13.06 7.30 -11.09
C THR A 38 12.75 7.01 -9.61
N PRO A 39 12.48 5.74 -9.24
CA PRO A 39 12.17 5.38 -7.86
C PRO A 39 13.37 5.62 -6.95
N THR A 40 13.09 6.06 -5.72
CA THR A 40 14.12 6.25 -4.70
C THR A 40 14.73 4.93 -4.25
N LEU A 41 15.90 4.98 -3.59
CA LEU A 41 16.55 3.79 -3.04
C LEU A 41 15.61 3.03 -2.07
N GLN A 42 14.86 3.76 -1.24
CA GLN A 42 13.92 3.18 -0.28
C GLN A 42 12.79 2.44 -1.00
N GLU A 43 12.21 3.05 -2.04
CA GLU A 43 11.16 2.43 -2.85
C GLU A 43 11.65 1.21 -3.60
N LYS A 44 12.88 1.25 -4.13
CA LYS A 44 13.51 0.11 -4.79
C LYS A 44 13.70 -1.05 -3.80
N LYS A 45 14.21 -0.80 -2.59
CA LYS A 45 14.38 -1.81 -1.54
C LYS A 45 13.04 -2.44 -1.15
N ARG A 46 12.01 -1.61 -0.89
CA ARG A 46 10.65 -2.09 -0.59
C ARG A 46 10.08 -2.92 -1.72
N ARG A 47 10.22 -2.48 -2.97
CA ARG A 47 9.72 -3.22 -4.13
C ARG A 47 10.38 -4.59 -4.26
N VAL A 48 11.70 -4.69 -4.07
CA VAL A 48 12.40 -5.99 -4.11
C VAL A 48 11.86 -6.94 -3.04
N ALA A 49 11.67 -6.46 -1.81
CA ALA A 49 11.18 -7.29 -0.69
C ALA A 49 9.74 -7.80 -0.88
N HIS A 50 8.90 -7.09 -1.62
CA HIS A 50 7.47 -7.39 -1.73
C HIS A 50 6.99 -7.86 -3.11
N LYS A 51 7.76 -7.62 -4.18
CA LYS A 51 7.30 -7.89 -5.56
C LYS A 51 7.18 -9.38 -5.87
N HIS A 52 8.04 -10.23 -5.30
CA HIS A 52 8.07 -11.67 -5.60
C HIS A 52 7.85 -12.50 -4.33
N LYS A 53 6.89 -12.12 -3.49
CA LYS A 53 6.47 -12.99 -2.40
C LYS A 53 5.82 -14.24 -3.01
N ARG A 54 6.57 -15.35 -3.05
CA ARG A 54 6.00 -16.66 -3.36
C ARG A 54 4.98 -16.97 -2.28
N ASN A 55 3.78 -17.38 -2.68
CA ASN A 55 2.82 -17.87 -1.71
C ASN A 55 3.44 -19.12 -1.07
N SER A 56 3.67 -19.08 0.25
CA SER A 56 4.31 -20.18 0.97
C SER A 56 3.29 -21.29 1.21
N PHE A 57 2.75 -21.85 0.13
CA PHE A 57 2.01 -23.10 0.24
C PHE A 57 3.01 -24.23 0.50
N PRO A 58 2.72 -25.14 1.45
CA PRO A 58 3.48 -26.38 1.56
C PRO A 58 3.31 -27.12 0.23
N HIS A 59 4.41 -27.24 -0.52
CA HIS A 59 4.47 -28.02 -1.74
C HIS A 59 5.07 -29.37 -1.38
N THR A 60 4.38 -30.45 -1.71
CA THR A 60 4.93 -31.80 -1.71
C THR A 60 5.78 -32.00 -2.98
N GLU A 61 6.64 -33.01 -2.99
CA GLU A 61 7.59 -33.27 -4.11
C GLU A 61 6.90 -33.52 -5.46
N ASP A 62 5.60 -33.85 -5.43
CA ASP A 62 4.72 -34.09 -6.59
C ASP A 62 4.12 -32.79 -7.19
N GLY A 63 4.37 -31.64 -6.57
CA GLY A 63 3.87 -30.36 -7.04
C GLY A 63 2.40 -30.06 -6.73
N SER A 64 1.78 -30.79 -5.79
CA SER A 64 0.41 -30.50 -5.36
C SER A 64 0.35 -29.37 -4.31
N VAL A 65 -0.79 -28.67 -4.24
CA VAL A 65 -1.06 -27.57 -3.29
C VAL A 65 -2.31 -27.91 -2.49
N TYR A 66 -2.16 -28.16 -1.20
CA TYR A 66 -3.27 -28.48 -0.29
C TYR A 66 -3.88 -27.21 0.31
N TYR A 67 -5.18 -27.04 0.12
CA TYR A 67 -5.96 -25.94 0.72
C TYR A 67 -6.52 -26.28 2.12
N PHE A 68 -6.44 -27.54 2.54
CA PHE A 68 -6.79 -28.01 3.88
C PHE A 68 -5.59 -28.80 4.44
N PRO A 69 -5.16 -28.56 5.69
CA PRO A 69 -4.14 -29.41 6.29
C PRO A 69 -4.67 -30.86 6.31
N PRO A 70 -3.86 -31.87 5.92
CA PRO A 70 -4.27 -33.25 6.11
C PRO A 70 -4.53 -33.43 7.60
N ALA A 71 -5.74 -33.85 7.95
CA ALA A 71 -6.09 -34.20 9.32
C ALA A 71 -5.02 -35.17 9.81
N SER A 72 -4.17 -34.70 10.73
CA SER A 72 -3.16 -35.56 11.33
C SER A 72 -3.91 -36.72 11.96
N SER A 73 -3.67 -37.92 11.45
CA SER A 73 -4.12 -39.15 12.05
C SER A 73 -3.83 -39.07 13.55
N SER A 74 -4.89 -39.05 14.32
CA SER A 74 -4.92 -39.16 15.77
C SER A 74 -4.03 -40.31 16.22
N GLY A 75 -2.99 -39.96 16.99
CA GLY A 75 -2.04 -40.91 17.55
C GLY A 75 -1.19 -40.27 18.65
N ILE A 76 -1.84 -39.52 19.57
CA ILE A 76 -1.21 -39.19 20.85
C ILE A 76 -1.08 -40.50 21.62
N VAL A 77 0.12 -41.05 21.70
CA VAL A 77 0.49 -41.97 22.78
C VAL A 77 1.48 -41.23 23.67
N GLN A 78 0.95 -40.60 24.72
CA GLN A 78 1.74 -40.19 25.88
C GLN A 78 2.19 -41.46 26.61
N GLY A 79 3.49 -41.74 26.60
CA GLY A 79 4.13 -42.73 27.46
C GLY A 79 5.15 -42.06 28.38
N ARG A 80 4.85 -42.01 29.68
CA ARG A 80 5.69 -41.46 30.76
C ARG A 80 6.89 -42.36 31.08
N ALA A 81 8.01 -41.71 31.40
CA ALA A 81 8.98 -41.94 32.48
C ALA A 81 9.69 -43.30 32.65
N SER A 82 11.04 -43.25 32.59
CA SER A 82 12.04 -43.74 33.57
C SER A 82 13.38 -43.79 32.82
N GLY A 83 14.46 -43.09 33.20
CA GLY A 83 15.12 -43.19 34.49
C GLY A 83 16.21 -44.25 34.41
N LEU A 84 17.42 -43.83 34.00
CA LEU A 84 18.78 -44.23 34.45
C LEU A 84 19.82 -43.79 33.40
#